data_AF-A0A8J4QAF6-F1
#
_entry.id   AF-A0A8J4QAF6-F1
#
_cell.length_a   1.000
_cell.length_b   1.000
_cell.length_c   1.000
_cell.angle_alpha   90.00
_cell.angle_beta   90.00
_cell.angle_gamma   90.00
#
_symmetry.space_group_name_H-M   'P 1'
#
loop_
_entity.id
_entity.type
_entity.pdbx_description
1 polymer ?
#
loop_
_entity_poly.entity_id
_entity_poly.type
_entity_poly.pdbx_seq_one_letter_code
_entity_poly.pdbx_strand_id
1 'polypeptide(L)'
;MDAGDHHLRPYVISKPEVTVTKRSNNDEFLILASDGLWDVISNEVACQIVKRCLEGRLRRKSLEMEVENESRAAEAAAVLAELAMARGSKDNISVIVVELRKPRGFPS
;
A
#
# COMPACT_ATOMS: atom_id res chain seq x y z
N MET A 1 -1.33 16.84 -36.87
CA MET A 1 -2.32 15.76 -36.69
C MET A 1 -2.34 15.48 -35.21
N ASP A 2 -3.33 16.05 -34.54
CA ASP A 2 -3.52 15.99 -33.09
C ASP A 2 -4.83 15.22 -32.89
N ALA A 3 -4.76 13.99 -32.38
CA ALA A 3 -5.94 13.15 -32.17
C ALA A 3 -6.52 13.50 -30.80
N GLY A 4 -7.45 14.45 -30.82
CA GLY A 4 -8.09 15.02 -29.64
C GLY A 4 -8.96 14.02 -28.89
N ASP A 5 -8.64 13.85 -27.61
CA ASP A 5 -9.46 13.25 -26.55
C ASP A 5 -10.72 14.08 -26.27
N HIS A 6 -11.68 14.07 -27.19
CA HIS A 6 -12.85 14.94 -27.16
C HIS A 6 -14.19 14.20 -26.97
N HIS A 7 -14.24 13.06 -26.26
CA HIS A 7 -15.49 12.28 -26.18
C HIS A 7 -15.93 11.72 -24.81
N LEU A 8 -15.32 12.08 -23.67
CA LEU A 8 -15.79 11.57 -22.35
C LEU A 8 -15.84 12.63 -21.23
N ARG A 9 -16.47 13.79 -21.47
CA ARG A 9 -16.86 14.71 -20.39
C ARG A 9 -18.33 15.11 -20.56
N PRO A 10 -19.12 15.04 -19.47
CA PRO A 10 -18.73 15.62 -18.19
C PRO A 10 -18.57 14.65 -17.00
N TYR A 11 -18.37 13.35 -17.20
CA TYR A 11 -18.42 12.37 -16.08
C TYR A 11 -17.10 12.05 -15.36
N VAL A 12 -15.95 12.46 -15.90
CA VAL A 12 -14.65 12.30 -15.21
C VAL A 12 -14.31 13.60 -14.47
N ILE A 13 -14.70 13.67 -13.19
CA ILE A 13 -14.31 14.74 -12.28
C ILE A 13 -12.89 14.46 -11.78
N SER A 14 -11.92 15.31 -12.11
CA SER A 14 -10.54 15.23 -11.61
C SER A 14 -10.40 15.65 -10.13
N LYS A 15 -11.48 15.57 -9.34
CA LYS A 15 -11.45 15.91 -7.91
C LYS A 15 -10.97 14.67 -7.14
N PRO A 16 -9.75 14.66 -6.60
CA PRO A 16 -9.34 13.56 -5.73
C PRO A 16 -10.25 13.52 -4.51
N GLU A 17 -10.63 12.33 -4.07
CA GLU A 17 -11.25 12.15 -2.76
C GLU A 17 -10.17 12.40 -1.70
N VAL A 18 -10.26 13.53 -1.00
CA VAL A 18 -9.34 13.88 0.08
C VAL A 18 -10.00 13.53 1.40
N THR A 19 -9.61 12.40 1.99
CA THR A 19 -10.05 12.02 3.34
C THR A 19 -9.06 12.57 4.38
N VAL A 20 -9.52 13.48 5.24
CA VAL A 20 -8.75 13.97 6.39
C VAL A 20 -9.17 13.19 7.63
N THR A 21 -8.42 12.16 7.97
CA THR A 21 -8.65 11.39 9.19
C THR A 21 -7.75 11.93 10.31
N LYS A 22 -8.36 12.35 11.43
CA LYS A 22 -7.60 12.76 12.61
C LYS A 22 -6.88 11.53 13.15
N ARG A 23 -5.55 11.61 13.19
CA ARG A 23 -4.71 10.52 13.66
C ARG A 23 -5.03 10.17 15.12
N SER A 24 -5.36 8.91 15.37
CA SER A 24 -5.51 8.32 16.69
C SER A 24 -4.21 7.68 17.15
N ASN A 25 -4.03 7.53 18.46
CA ASN A 25 -2.92 6.73 19.00
C ASN A 25 -3.03 5.25 18.64
N ASN A 26 -4.19 4.82 18.13
CA ASN A 26 -4.45 3.46 17.67
C ASN A 26 -4.08 3.25 16.18
N ASP A 27 -3.70 4.31 15.45
CA ASP A 27 -3.34 4.19 14.04
C ASP A 27 -1.91 3.66 13.91
N GLU A 28 -1.80 2.43 13.42
CA GLU A 28 -0.52 1.71 13.34
C GLU A 28 0.22 1.99 12.02
N PHE A 29 -0.51 2.05 10.90
CA PHE A 29 0.03 2.24 9.55
C PHE A 29 -1.05 2.73 8.58
N LEU A 30 -0.62 3.20 7.40
CA LEU A 30 -1.45 3.53 6.25
C LEU A 30 -0.98 2.73 5.03
N ILE A 31 -1.93 2.23 4.24
CA ILE A 31 -1.68 1.56 2.96
C ILE A 31 -2.27 2.43 1.85
N LEU A 32 -1.46 2.77 0.85
CA LEU A 32 -1.89 3.40 -0.39
C LEU A 32 -1.53 2.43 -1.52
N ALA A 33 -2.49 2.11 -2.38
CA ALA A 33 -2.21 1.24 -3.51
C ALA A 33 -3.14 1.54 -4.69
N SER A 34 -2.73 1.12 -5.89
CA SER A 34 -3.58 1.12 -7.07
C SER A 34 -4.69 0.06 -6.97
N ASP A 35 -5.72 0.21 -7.80
CA ASP A 35 -6.79 -0.76 -8.03
C ASP A 35 -6.26 -2.17 -8.34
N GLY A 36 -5.15 -2.28 -9.07
CA GLY A 36 -4.48 -3.56 -9.29
C GLY A 36 -4.18 -4.38 -8.02
N LEU A 37 -4.05 -3.74 -6.84
CA LEU A 37 -4.02 -4.42 -5.55
C LEU A 37 -5.43 -4.74 -5.04
N TRP A 38 -6.29 -3.72 -4.95
CA TRP A 38 -7.58 -3.79 -4.28
C TRP A 38 -8.62 -4.64 -5.01
N ASP A 39 -8.45 -4.85 -6.31
CA ASP A 39 -9.29 -5.72 -7.14
C ASP A 39 -9.19 -7.20 -6.71
N VAL A 40 -8.04 -7.60 -6.14
CA VAL A 40 -7.75 -9.00 -5.78
C VAL A 40 -7.50 -9.20 -4.29
N ILE A 41 -7.30 -8.13 -3.51
CA ILE A 41 -7.04 -8.18 -2.07
C ILE A 41 -7.98 -7.23 -1.33
N SER A 42 -8.69 -7.74 -0.33
CA SER A 42 -9.54 -6.91 0.52
C SER A 42 -8.73 -6.09 1.53
N ASN A 43 -9.32 -4.99 1.99
CA ASN A 43 -8.72 -4.10 3.01
C ASN A 43 -8.30 -4.86 4.27
N GLU A 44 -9.11 -5.83 4.73
CA GLU A 44 -8.84 -6.61 5.94
C GLU A 44 -7.60 -7.50 5.76
N VAL A 45 -7.49 -8.16 4.61
CA VAL A 45 -6.34 -9.02 4.28
C VAL A 45 -5.07 -8.17 4.17
N ALA A 46 -5.16 -7.02 3.51
CA ALA A 46 -4.03 -6.10 3.38
C ALA A 46 -3.54 -5.62 4.74
N CYS A 47 -4.46 -5.19 5.61
CA CYS A 47 -4.15 -4.78 6.99
C CYS A 47 -3.50 -5.90 7.80
N GLN A 48 -3.99 -7.13 7.70
CA GLN A 48 -3.42 -8.28 8.42
C GLN A 48 -1.98 -8.58 7.98
N ILE A 49 -1.70 -8.51 6.68
CA ILE A 49 -0.36 -8.74 6.12
C ILE A 49 0.59 -7.67 6.61
N VAL A 50 0.22 -6.38 6.45
CA VAL A 50 1.07 -5.27 6.88
C VAL A 50 1.35 -5.33 8.37
N LYS A 51 0.33 -5.62 9.19
CA LYS A 51 0.51 -5.77 10.63
C LYS A 51 1.52 -6.87 10.98
N ARG A 52 1.42 -8.04 10.35
CA ARG A 52 2.35 -9.15 10.58
C ARG A 52 3.78 -8.82 10.14
N CYS A 53 3.96 -8.11 9.02
CA CYS A 53 5.27 -7.64 8.58
C CYS A 53 5.86 -6.62 9.56
N LEU A 54 5.08 -5.61 9.98
CA LEU A 54 5.51 -4.60 10.96
C LEU A 54 5.82 -5.20 12.34
N GLU A 55 5.14 -6.26 12.73
CA GLU A 55 5.44 -7.05 13.94
C GLU A 55 6.66 -7.97 13.78
N GLY A 56 7.21 -8.10 12.57
CA GLY A 56 8.31 -9.01 12.25
C GLY A 56 7.94 -10.49 12.23
N ARG A 57 6.63 -10.80 12.19
CA ARG A 57 6.07 -12.16 12.18
C ARG A 57 5.95 -12.75 10.78
N LEU A 58 5.94 -11.89 9.76
CA LEU A 58 6.02 -12.29 8.36
C LEU A 58 7.29 -11.69 7.79
N ARG A 59 8.12 -12.51 7.16
CA ARG A 59 9.31 -12.06 6.45
C ARG A 59 9.33 -12.60 5.03
N ARG A 60 9.70 -11.77 4.06
CA ARG A 60 10.09 -12.23 2.74
C ARG A 60 11.37 -13.04 2.91
N LYS A 61 11.33 -14.32 2.54
CA LYS A 61 12.56 -15.12 2.36
C LYS A 61 13.13 -14.74 0.99
N SER A 62 13.96 -13.70 0.92
CA SER A 62 14.62 -13.33 -0.33
C SER A 62 15.61 -14.44 -0.71
N LEU A 63 15.51 -14.96 -1.93
CA LEU A 63 16.54 -15.79 -2.56
C LEU A 63 17.56 -14.94 -3.35
N GLU A 64 17.37 -13.63 -3.50
CA GLU A 64 18.28 -12.77 -4.26
C GLU A 64 18.33 -11.38 -3.62
N MET A 65 19.56 -10.92 -3.37
CA MET A 65 19.96 -9.64 -2.76
C MET A 65 19.43 -9.35 -1.34
N GLU A 66 20.29 -9.64 -0.37
CA GLU A 66 20.26 -9.03 0.96
C GLU A 66 20.46 -7.51 0.82
N VAL A 67 19.37 -6.76 0.63
CA VAL A 67 19.35 -5.34 0.96
C VAL A 67 19.26 -5.30 2.49
N GLU A 68 20.42 -5.31 3.15
CA GLU A 68 20.58 -5.41 4.62
C GLU A 68 19.87 -4.30 5.45
N ASN A 69 19.09 -3.43 4.82
CA ASN A 69 18.44 -2.31 5.48
C ASN A 69 17.00 -2.03 5.00
N GLU A 70 16.33 -3.02 4.41
CA GLU A 70 14.94 -2.82 3.97
C GLU A 70 13.99 -2.65 5.17
N SER A 71 13.25 -1.53 5.19
CA SER A 71 12.27 -1.25 6.24
C SER A 71 11.15 -2.29 6.24
N ARG A 72 10.61 -2.64 7.42
CA ARG A 72 9.45 -3.53 7.56
C ARG A 72 8.25 -3.06 6.74
N ALA A 73 8.11 -1.76 6.52
CA ALA A 73 7.07 -1.19 5.68
C ALA A 73 7.29 -1.51 4.20
N ALA A 74 8.54 -1.45 3.71
CA ALA A 74 8.89 -1.81 2.34
C ALA A 74 8.68 -3.32 2.09
N GLU A 75 9.07 -4.16 3.05
CA GLU A 75 8.78 -5.59 3.02
C GLU A 75 7.27 -5.86 2.95
N ALA A 76 6.47 -5.17 3.78
CA ALA A 76 5.02 -5.29 3.77
C ALA A 76 4.42 -4.89 2.41
N ALA A 77 4.85 -3.75 1.86
CA ALA A 77 4.37 -3.25 0.58
C ALA A 77 4.64 -4.26 -0.54
N ALA A 78 5.83 -4.84 -0.54
CA ALA A 78 6.22 -5.71 -1.62
C ALA A 78 5.63 -7.14 -1.44
N VAL A 79 5.36 -7.61 -0.22
CA VAL A 79 4.56 -8.85 0.01
C VAL A 79 3.14 -8.67 -0.52
N LEU A 80 2.52 -7.50 -0.32
CA LEU A 80 1.21 -7.20 -0.88
C LEU A 80 1.22 -7.24 -2.41
N ALA A 81 2.25 -6.66 -3.03
CA ALA A 81 2.41 -6.68 -4.48
C ALA A 81 2.57 -8.10 -5.02
N GLU A 82 3.43 -8.92 -4.40
CA GLU A 82 3.60 -10.34 -4.75
C GLU A 82 2.31 -11.13 -4.61
N LEU A 83 1.56 -10.91 -3.53
CA LEU A 83 0.29 -11.58 -3.32
C LEU A 83 -0.75 -11.19 -4.38
N ALA A 84 -0.81 -9.93 -4.79
CA ALA A 84 -1.71 -9.48 -5.85
C ALA A 84 -1.36 -10.11 -7.20
N MET A 85 -0.07 -10.17 -7.53
CA MET A 85 0.41 -10.89 -8.73
C MET A 85 0.05 -12.38 -8.66
N ALA A 86 0.28 -13.04 -7.52
CA ALA A 86 -0.03 -14.46 -7.33
C ALA A 86 -1.54 -14.75 -7.41
N ARG A 87 -2.38 -13.77 -7.07
CA ARG A 87 -3.84 -13.84 -7.21
C ARG A 87 -4.35 -13.53 -8.62
N GLY A 88 -3.45 -13.24 -9.57
CA GLY A 88 -3.78 -13.05 -10.97
C GLY A 88 -4.23 -11.64 -11.32
N SER A 89 -3.81 -10.62 -10.56
CA SER A 89 -3.97 -9.23 -10.98
C SER A 89 -3.28 -9.01 -12.33
N LYS A 90 -3.98 -8.32 -13.23
CA LYS A 90 -3.54 -8.04 -14.60
C LYS A 90 -3.21 -6.56 -14.82
N ASP A 91 -3.34 -5.76 -13.77
CA ASP A 91 -3.12 -4.32 -13.81
C ASP A 91 -1.76 -3.94 -13.22
N ASN A 92 -1.38 -2.66 -13.33
CA ASN A 92 -0.24 -2.11 -12.66
C ASN A 92 -0.47 -2.08 -11.15
N ILE A 93 0.42 -2.74 -10.40
CA ILE A 93 0.37 -2.79 -8.95
C ILE A 93 1.40 -1.83 -8.40
N SER A 94 0.93 -0.77 -7.73
CA SER A 94 1.74 0.15 -6.94
C SER A 94 1.28 0.08 -5.49
N VAL A 95 2.20 -0.08 -4.53
CA VAL A 95 1.88 -0.18 -3.10
C VAL A 95 2.86 0.68 -2.30
N ILE A 96 2.32 1.50 -1.41
CA ILE A 96 3.06 2.31 -0.44
C ILE A 96 2.50 1.98 0.95
N VAL A 97 3.39 1.63 1.87
CA VAL A 97 3.05 1.42 3.28
C VAL A 97 3.78 2.47 4.11
N VAL A 98 3.02 3.20 4.92
CA VAL A 98 3.54 4.23 5.84
C VAL A 98 3.33 3.76 7.27
N GLU A 99 4.42 3.56 8.02
CA GLU A 99 4.31 3.27 9.45
C GLU A 99 3.96 4.56 10.20
N LEU A 100 2.88 4.53 10.97
CA LEU A 100 2.42 5.69 11.72
C LEU A 100 2.92 5.67 13.16
N ARG A 101 3.36 4.54 13.73
CA ARG A 101 3.79 4.45 15.13
C ARG A 101 4.82 5.54 15.48
N LYS A 102 4.59 6.28 16.58
CA LYS A 102 5.55 7.31 17.04
C LYS A 102 6.87 6.63 17.41
N PRO A 103 8.03 7.23 17.09
CA PRO A 103 9.29 6.83 17.70
C PRO A 103 9.14 6.90 19.22
N ARG A 104 9.52 5.84 19.93
CA ARG A 104 9.54 5.83 21.40
C ARG A 104 10.56 6.88 21.85
N GLY A 105 10.13 8.08 22.21
CA GLY A 105 11.05 9.17 22.58
C GLY A 105 10.44 10.54 22.84
N PHE A 106 9.18 10.80 22.46
CA PHE A 106 8.52 12.06 22.80
C PHE A 106 7.50 11.84 23.92
N PRO A 107 7.80 12.22 25.18
CA PRO A 107 6.79 12.28 26.22
C PRO A 107 5.72 13.32 25.83
N SER A 108 4.46 12.96 26.08
CA SER A 108 3.28 13.84 25.98
C SER A 108 3.23 14.87 27.08
#